data_AF-A0A2N5U474-F1
#
_entry.id   AF-A0A2N5U474-F1
#
_cell.length_a   1.000
_cell.length_b   1.000
_cell.length_c   1.000
_cell.angle_alpha   90.00
_cell.angle_beta   90.00
_cell.angle_gamma   90.00
#
_symmetry.space_group_name_H-M   'P 1'
#
loop_
_entity.id
_entity.type
_entity.pdbx_description
1 polymer ?
#
loop_
_entity_poly.entity_id
_entity_poly.type
_entity_poly.pdbx_seq_one_letter_code
_entity_poly.pdbx_strand_id
1 'polypeptide(L)'
;MSDIGTLRLPDGVEIYVCLDHQGEVCDYCELDCVEVNNEARARASQAQAAPRLQDGDPLNPSQLRVGTEVRMPNCSGWKPPTPLDGQIFGVMVDFRGETCYVIRLQDKTLINYPVKWAHEEWLVKLDGIYIAASKVRQIVSL
;
A
#
# COMPACT_ATOMS: atom_id res chain seq x y z
N MET A 1 12.48 23.66 -24.31
CA MET A 1 11.61 23.06 -23.27
C MET A 1 10.61 22.24 -24.05
N SER A 2 10.67 20.92 -23.92
CA SER A 2 9.72 20.02 -24.56
C SER A 2 8.42 20.04 -23.76
N ASP A 3 7.28 19.90 -24.44
CA ASP A 3 5.99 19.97 -23.75
C ASP A 3 5.72 18.66 -23.01
N ILE A 4 5.47 18.77 -21.70
CA ILE A 4 5.04 17.66 -20.85
C ILE A 4 3.52 17.58 -20.94
N GLY A 5 3.01 16.39 -21.21
CA GLY A 5 1.58 16.13 -21.28
C GLY A 5 1.15 14.99 -20.37
N THR A 6 -0.15 14.74 -20.34
CA THR A 6 -0.74 13.65 -19.58
C THR A 6 -1.35 12.61 -20.51
N LEU A 7 -1.07 11.33 -20.27
CA LEU A 7 -1.70 10.19 -20.92
C LEU A 7 -2.55 9.43 -19.90
N ARG A 8 -3.77 9.07 -20.28
CA ARG A 8 -4.66 8.28 -19.43
C ARG A 8 -4.56 6.80 -19.79
N LEU A 9 -4.17 5.98 -18.83
CA LEU A 9 -4.08 4.53 -18.95
C LEU A 9 -5.47 3.87 -18.90
N PRO A 10 -5.62 2.61 -19.39
CA PRO A 10 -6.90 1.89 -19.40
C PRO A 10 -7.53 1.67 -18.02
N ASP A 11 -6.71 1.62 -16.97
CA ASP A 11 -7.13 1.53 -15.57
C ASP A 11 -7.56 2.89 -14.97
N GLY A 12 -7.53 3.94 -15.79
CA GLY A 12 -7.96 5.29 -15.47
C GLY A 12 -6.87 6.18 -14.86
N VAL A 13 -5.65 5.67 -14.65
CA VAL A 13 -4.52 6.44 -14.11
C VAL A 13 -4.05 7.47 -15.14
N GLU A 14 -3.81 8.70 -14.71
CA GLU A 14 -3.13 9.72 -15.53
C GLU A 14 -1.64 9.72 -15.22
N ILE A 15 -0.82 9.62 -16.27
CA ILE A 15 0.65 9.63 -16.21
C ILE A 15 1.22 10.77 -17.05
N TYR A 16 2.34 11.32 -16.64
CA TYR A 16 3.09 12.33 -17.39
C TYR A 16 4.00 11.69 -18.44
N VAL A 17 4.01 12.26 -19.63
CA VAL A 17 4.85 11.81 -20.75
C VAL A 17 5.43 13.01 -21.50
N CYS A 18 6.55 12.79 -22.18
CA CYS A 18 7.01 13.70 -23.22
C CYS A 18 6.00 13.68 -24.37
N LEU A 19 5.39 14.81 -24.73
CA LEU A 19 4.38 14.82 -25.81
C LEU A 19 4.97 14.49 -27.18
N ASP A 20 6.20 14.94 -27.43
CA ASP A 20 6.87 14.76 -28.72
C ASP A 20 7.26 13.30 -28.98
N HIS A 21 7.65 12.58 -27.94
CA HIS A 21 8.21 11.22 -28.04
C HIS A 21 7.36 10.15 -27.35
N GLN A 22 6.26 10.55 -26.70
CA GLN A 22 5.28 9.68 -26.04
C GLN A 22 5.88 8.68 -25.04
N GLY A 23 6.96 9.08 -24.38
CA GLY A 23 7.67 8.28 -23.37
C GLY A 23 7.64 8.93 -22.00
N GLU A 24 7.57 8.11 -20.96
CA GLU A 24 7.78 8.53 -19.56
C GLU A 24 9.24 8.90 -19.28
N VAL A 25 10.16 8.28 -20.03
CA VAL A 25 11.57 8.65 -20.13
C VAL A 25 11.84 9.10 -21.56
N CYS A 26 12.53 10.22 -21.72
CA CYS A 26 12.92 10.76 -23.01
C CYS A 26 14.35 11.29 -22.96
N ASP A 27 15.30 10.49 -23.47
CA ASP A 27 16.71 10.86 -23.53
C ASP A 27 16.96 12.10 -24.39
N TYR A 28 16.12 12.33 -25.42
CA TYR A 28 16.21 13.50 -26.30
C TYR A 28 15.81 14.81 -25.61
N CYS A 29 14.92 14.72 -24.62
CA CYS A 29 14.36 15.89 -23.93
C CYS A 29 14.84 15.99 -22.47
N GLU A 30 15.71 15.06 -22.04
CA GLU A 30 16.18 14.90 -20.66
C GLU A 30 15.02 14.83 -19.65
N LEU A 31 13.90 14.23 -20.05
CA LEU A 31 12.71 14.08 -19.22
C LEU A 31 12.69 12.68 -18.59
N ASP A 32 12.52 12.62 -17.27
CA ASP A 32 12.23 11.39 -16.53
C ASP A 32 11.05 11.63 -15.59
N CYS A 33 9.89 11.05 -15.93
CA CYS A 33 8.65 11.12 -15.16
C CYS A 33 8.36 9.80 -14.40
N VAL A 34 9.28 8.83 -14.42
CA VAL A 34 9.03 7.48 -13.91
C VAL A 34 8.58 7.49 -12.45
N GLU A 35 9.27 8.26 -11.60
CA GLU A 35 8.95 8.33 -10.18
C GLU A 35 7.55 8.89 -9.92
N VAL A 36 7.22 10.04 -10.53
CA VAL A 36 5.92 10.69 -10.39
C VAL A 36 4.78 9.81 -10.92
N ASN A 37 5.00 9.14 -12.06
CA ASN A 37 4.01 8.23 -12.63
C ASN A 37 3.81 6.99 -11.77
N ASN A 38 4.88 6.48 -11.16
CA ASN A 38 4.79 5.37 -10.22
C ASN A 38 4.02 5.74 -8.95
N GLU A 39 4.15 6.96 -8.46
CA GLU A 39 3.27 7.45 -7.38
C GLU A 39 1.81 7.53 -7.81
N ALA A 40 1.52 8.04 -9.01
CA ALA A 40 0.15 8.12 -9.54
C ALA A 40 -0.49 6.73 -9.65
N ARG A 41 0.26 5.75 -10.17
CA ARG A 41 -0.13 4.33 -10.22
C ARG A 41 -0.38 3.76 -8.84
N ALA A 42 0.52 4.00 -7.89
CA ALA A 42 0.38 3.50 -6.52
C ALA A 42 -0.89 4.04 -5.84
N ARG A 43 -1.19 5.33 -6.01
CA ARG A 43 -2.43 5.95 -5.49
C ARG A 43 -3.69 5.34 -6.10
N ALA A 44 -3.69 5.11 -7.41
CA ALA A 44 -4.82 4.47 -8.08
C ALA A 44 -5.03 3.03 -7.60
N SER A 45 -3.95 2.24 -7.51
CA SER A 45 -3.99 0.88 -6.95
C SER A 45 -4.52 0.87 -5.51
N GLN A 46 -4.11 1.85 -4.69
CA GLN A 46 -4.61 2.00 -3.33
C GLN A 46 -6.11 2.31 -3.28
N ALA A 47 -6.60 3.20 -4.15
CA ALA A 47 -8.01 3.54 -4.26
C ALA A 47 -8.87 2.36 -4.74
N GLN A 48 -8.31 1.47 -5.56
CA GLN A 48 -8.99 0.29 -6.10
C GLN A 48 -8.98 -0.92 -5.16
N ALA A 49 -8.09 -0.96 -4.16
CA ALA A 49 -7.84 -2.14 -3.33
C ALA A 49 -9.02 -2.57 -2.43
N ALA A 50 -9.93 -1.65 -2.11
CA ALA A 50 -10.88 -1.81 -1.02
C ALA A 50 -12.38 -1.70 -1.35
N PRO A 51 -12.86 -1.07 -2.43
CA PRO A 51 -14.30 -0.87 -2.64
C PRO A 51 -15.15 -2.14 -2.74
N ARG A 52 -14.54 -3.33 -2.82
CA ARG A 52 -15.24 -4.62 -3.04
C ARG A 52 -15.10 -5.62 -1.91
N LEU A 53 -14.38 -5.29 -0.83
CA LEU A 53 -14.09 -6.23 0.25
C LEU A 53 -14.81 -5.82 1.53
N GLN A 54 -15.26 -6.81 2.30
CA GLN A 54 -15.90 -6.68 3.60
C GLN A 54 -14.96 -7.16 4.72
N ASP A 55 -15.19 -6.68 5.94
CA ASP A 55 -14.44 -7.14 7.11
C ASP A 55 -14.62 -8.66 7.27
N GLY A 56 -13.50 -9.38 7.43
CA GLY A 56 -13.44 -10.83 7.48
C GLY A 56 -13.13 -11.52 6.14
N ASP A 57 -13.22 -10.80 5.01
CA ASP A 57 -12.95 -11.37 3.69
C ASP A 57 -11.54 -11.95 3.63
N PRO A 58 -11.38 -13.17 3.08
CA PRO A 58 -10.08 -13.75 2.86
C PRO A 58 -9.35 -12.97 1.77
N LEU A 59 -8.07 -12.70 2.01
CA LEU A 59 -7.12 -12.29 0.98
C LEU A 59 -6.37 -13.53 0.47
N ASN A 60 -5.17 -13.37 -0.09
CA ASN A 60 -4.39 -14.53 -0.51
C ASN A 60 -4.06 -15.44 0.69
N PRO A 61 -3.83 -16.75 0.47
CA PRO A 61 -3.36 -17.65 1.51
C PRO A 61 -2.16 -17.03 2.24
N SER A 62 -2.10 -17.18 3.57
CA SER A 62 -1.09 -16.60 4.47
C SER A 62 -1.14 -15.08 4.69
N GLN A 63 -2.13 -14.37 4.15
CA GLN A 63 -2.37 -12.96 4.46
C GLN A 63 -3.41 -12.80 5.58
N LEU A 64 -3.22 -11.77 6.41
CA LEU A 64 -4.24 -11.26 7.33
C LEU A 64 -5.49 -10.86 6.54
N ARG A 65 -6.66 -11.13 7.12
CA ARG A 65 -7.96 -10.84 6.49
C ARG A 65 -8.25 -9.34 6.47
N VAL A 66 -9.15 -8.93 5.58
CA VAL A 66 -9.72 -7.58 5.64
C VAL A 66 -10.40 -7.38 6.98
N GLY A 67 -10.33 -6.18 7.52
CA GLY A 67 -10.87 -5.84 8.83
C GLY A 67 -9.95 -6.17 10.01
N THR A 68 -8.83 -6.85 9.79
CA THR A 68 -7.87 -7.16 10.86
C THR A 68 -7.28 -5.87 11.45
N GLU A 69 -7.50 -5.64 12.75
CA GLU A 69 -6.86 -4.53 13.48
C GLU A 69 -5.37 -4.83 13.68
N VAL A 70 -4.54 -3.87 13.31
CA VAL A 70 -3.09 -3.97 13.35
C VAL A 70 -2.48 -2.73 13.99
N ARG A 71 -1.32 -2.92 14.61
CA ARG A 71 -0.56 -1.87 15.29
C ARG A 71 0.90 -1.99 14.91
N MET A 72 1.46 -0.94 14.34
CA MET A 72 2.91 -0.82 14.23
C MET A 72 3.47 -0.41 15.60
N PRO A 73 4.36 -1.20 16.21
CA PRO A 73 5.09 -0.78 17.40
C PRO A 73 5.81 0.54 17.12
N ASN A 74 5.89 1.44 18.10
CA ASN A 74 6.57 2.71 17.85
C ASN A 74 8.08 2.49 17.65
N CYS A 75 8.55 2.55 16.40
CA CYS A 75 9.97 2.49 16.04
C CYS A 75 10.63 3.88 16.03
N SER A 76 9.85 4.97 16.07
CA SER A 76 10.29 6.31 15.68
C SER A 76 10.98 7.13 16.78
N GLY A 77 11.00 6.66 18.02
CA GLY A 77 11.61 7.40 19.14
C GLY A 77 10.86 8.69 19.57
N TRP A 78 9.71 9.01 18.95
CA TRP A 78 8.87 10.16 19.32
C TRP A 78 8.24 9.96 20.71
N LYS A 79 8.15 11.06 21.49
CA LYS A 79 7.56 11.10 22.84
C LYS A 79 6.38 12.10 22.90
N PRO A 80 5.19 11.69 23.38
CA PRO A 80 4.85 10.34 23.80
C PRO A 80 4.82 9.37 22.60
N PRO A 81 5.23 8.12 22.80
CA PRO A 81 5.22 7.12 21.75
C PRO A 81 3.77 6.86 21.33
N THR A 82 3.40 7.30 20.12
CA THR A 82 2.06 7.03 19.59
C THR A 82 2.18 5.86 18.60
N PRO A 83 1.63 4.67 18.94
CA PRO A 83 1.60 3.57 17.99
C PRO A 83 0.74 3.94 16.77
N LEU A 84 1.12 3.41 15.60
CA LEU A 84 0.33 3.55 14.38
C LEU A 84 -0.69 2.43 14.33
N ASP A 85 -1.90 2.76 14.76
CA ASP A 85 -3.04 1.86 14.78
C ASP A 85 -3.84 1.99 13.50
N GLY A 86 -4.21 0.85 12.93
CA GLY A 86 -5.03 0.81 11.74
C GLY A 86 -5.71 -0.52 11.54
N GLN A 87 -6.38 -0.64 10.40
CA GLN A 87 -7.12 -1.82 10.00
C GLN A 87 -6.73 -2.20 8.58
N ILE A 88 -6.51 -3.50 8.33
CA ILE A 88 -6.28 -4.03 6.99
C ILE A 88 -7.53 -3.76 6.15
N PHE A 89 -7.39 -2.92 5.13
CA PHE A 89 -8.48 -2.48 4.26
C PHE A 89 -8.48 -3.23 2.91
N GLY A 90 -7.35 -3.82 2.53
CA GLY A 90 -7.20 -4.61 1.32
C GLY A 90 -5.74 -4.92 1.03
N VAL A 91 -5.45 -5.37 -0.19
CA VAL A 91 -4.10 -5.52 -0.72
C VAL A 91 -3.97 -4.86 -2.08
N MET A 92 -2.77 -4.36 -2.35
CA MET A 92 -2.38 -3.82 -3.65
C MET A 92 -1.00 -4.35 -4.03
N VAL A 93 -0.64 -4.17 -5.29
CA VAL A 93 0.73 -4.33 -5.77
C VAL A 93 1.30 -2.93 -6.00
N ASP A 94 2.44 -2.63 -5.37
CA ASP A 94 3.12 -1.35 -5.57
C ASP A 94 3.83 -1.30 -6.93
N PHE A 95 4.40 -0.15 -7.28
CA PHE A 95 5.10 0.05 -8.56
C PHE A 95 6.35 -0.83 -8.73
N ARG A 96 6.87 -1.42 -7.65
CA ARG A 96 8.00 -2.35 -7.65
C ARG A 96 7.55 -3.80 -7.80
N GLY A 97 6.25 -4.05 -7.94
CA GLY A 97 5.67 -5.39 -7.98
C GLY A 97 5.53 -6.03 -6.59
N GLU A 98 5.68 -5.25 -5.51
CA GLU A 98 5.58 -5.78 -4.15
C GLU A 98 4.14 -5.77 -3.66
N THR A 99 3.67 -6.91 -3.13
CA THR A 99 2.35 -6.99 -2.50
C THR A 99 2.36 -6.26 -1.16
N CYS A 100 1.53 -5.24 -1.05
CA CYS A 100 1.35 -4.40 0.12
C CYS A 100 -0.05 -4.55 0.69
N TYR A 101 -0.19 -4.48 2.02
CA TYR A 101 -1.46 -4.17 2.65
C TYR A 101 -1.80 -2.72 2.43
N VAL A 102 -3.06 -2.45 2.10
CA VAL A 102 -3.66 -1.13 2.30
C VAL A 102 -4.21 -1.09 3.71
N ILE A 103 -3.73 -0.16 4.52
CA ILE A 103 -4.09 -0.02 5.93
C ILE A 103 -4.80 1.31 6.11
N ARG A 104 -6.02 1.25 6.66
CA ARG A 104 -6.79 2.43 7.05
C ARG A 104 -6.46 2.79 8.49
N LEU A 105 -5.82 3.94 8.68
CA LEU A 105 -5.52 4.49 9.99
C LEU A 105 -6.78 5.09 10.65
N GLN A 106 -6.70 5.42 11.93
CA GLN A 106 -7.83 5.97 12.71
C GLN A 106 -8.37 7.29 12.15
N ASP A 107 -7.50 8.13 11.59
CA ASP A 107 -7.85 9.39 10.92
C ASP A 107 -8.44 9.18 9.50
N LYS A 108 -8.66 7.92 9.11
CA LYS A 108 -9.12 7.46 7.79
C LYS A 108 -8.09 7.61 6.67
N THR A 109 -6.86 8.03 6.99
CA THR A 109 -5.76 8.01 6.03
C THR A 109 -5.47 6.57 5.62
N LEU A 110 -5.22 6.37 4.32
CA LEU A 110 -4.77 5.09 3.80
C LEU A 110 -3.25 5.12 3.65
N ILE A 111 -2.58 4.10 4.17
CA ILE A 111 -1.16 3.85 3.92
C ILE A 111 -1.01 2.48 3.25
N ASN A 112 0.10 2.28 2.54
CA ASN A 112 0.51 0.98 2.04
C ASN A 112 1.73 0.49 2.81
N TYR A 113 1.74 -0.79 3.20
CA TYR A 113 2.87 -1.40 3.89
C TYR A 113 3.16 -2.79 3.31
N PRO A 114 4.43 -3.14 3.01
CA PRO A 114 4.77 -4.46 2.48
C PRO A 114 4.23 -5.58 3.37
N VAL A 115 3.56 -6.57 2.76
CA VAL A 115 2.96 -7.70 3.50
C VAL A 115 4.03 -8.45 4.32
N LYS A 116 5.21 -8.64 3.73
CA LYS A 116 6.34 -9.33 4.37
C LYS A 116 6.76 -8.63 5.65
N TRP A 117 6.98 -7.31 5.59
CA TRP A 117 7.43 -6.53 6.75
C TRP A 117 6.32 -6.38 7.79
N ALA A 118 5.06 -6.22 7.38
CA ALA A 118 3.93 -6.21 8.30
C ALA A 118 3.90 -7.48 9.16
N HIS A 119 4.21 -8.64 8.57
CA HIS A 119 4.22 -9.91 9.30
C HIS A 119 5.39 -10.05 10.26
N GLU A 120 6.49 -9.33 10.05
CA GLU A 120 7.68 -9.38 10.91
C GLU A 120 7.60 -8.35 12.04
N GLU A 121 7.07 -7.17 11.75
CA GLU A 121 7.22 -6.00 12.61
C GLU A 121 5.92 -5.61 13.34
N TRP A 122 4.74 -5.94 12.80
CA TRP A 122 3.48 -5.43 13.33
C TRP A 122 2.83 -6.38 14.34
N LEU A 123 1.95 -5.80 15.15
CA LEU A 123 1.06 -6.53 16.05
C LEU A 123 -0.33 -6.62 15.43
N VAL A 124 -1.03 -7.72 15.71
CA VAL A 124 -2.39 -8.03 15.29
C VAL A 124 -3.25 -8.14 16.55
N LYS A 125 -4.42 -7.52 16.55
CA LYS A 125 -5.36 -7.64 17.68
C LYS A 125 -6.19 -8.91 17.54
N LEU A 126 -6.07 -9.81 18.51
CA LEU A 126 -6.87 -11.02 18.64
C LEU A 126 -7.47 -11.05 20.05
N ASP A 127 -8.79 -11.21 20.15
CA ASP A 127 -9.54 -11.23 21.42
C ASP A 127 -9.22 -10.04 22.35
N GLY A 128 -8.97 -8.86 21.76
CA GLY A 128 -8.64 -7.64 22.50
C GLY A 128 -7.17 -7.49 22.89
N ILE A 129 -6.32 -8.47 22.58
CA ILE A 129 -4.88 -8.47 22.90
C ILE A 129 -4.07 -8.34 21.61
N TYR A 130 -3.02 -7.51 21.63
CA TYR A 130 -2.09 -7.38 20.52
C TYR A 130 -1.01 -8.46 20.59
N ILE A 131 -0.88 -9.25 19.51
CA ILE A 131 0.06 -10.35 19.37
C ILE A 131 0.92 -10.10 18.12
N ALA A 132 2.21 -10.45 18.14
CA ALA A 132 3.07 -10.31 16.97
C ALA A 132 2.48 -11.05 15.75
N ALA A 133 2.40 -10.39 14.60
CA ALA A 133 1.84 -10.94 13.36
C ALA A 133 2.56 -12.24 12.94
N SER A 134 3.87 -12.31 13.19
CA SER A 134 4.72 -13.49 12.96
C SER A 134 4.24 -14.73 13.71
N LYS A 135 3.68 -14.56 14.90
CA LYS A 135 3.09 -15.65 15.71
C LYS A 135 1.70 -16.03 15.22
N VAL A 136 0.90 -15.07 14.75
CA VAL A 136 -0.45 -15.34 14.22
C VAL A 136 -0.39 -16.22 12.97
N ARG A 137 0.60 -16.02 12.08
CA ARG A 137 0.80 -16.87 10.90
C ARG A 137 0.97 -18.35 11.23
N GLN A 138 1.64 -18.67 12.34
CA GLN A 138 1.85 -20.05 12.78
C GLN A 138 0.54 -20.72 13.24
N ILE A 139 -0.46 -19.93 13.62
CA ILE A 139 -1.76 -20.41 14.11
C ILE A 139 -2.76 -20.59 12.95
N VAL A 140 -2.73 -19.72 11.94
CA VAL A 140 -3.70 -19.71 10.82
C VAL A 140 -3.27 -20.60 9.63
N SER A 141 -2.06 -21.18 9.68
CA SER A 141 -1.55 -22.10 8.64
C SER A 141 -1.84 -23.59 8.93
N LEU A 142 -2.75 -23.89 9.87
CA LEU A 142 -3.22 -25.24 10.20
C LEU A 142 -4.60 -25.52 9.60
#